data_AF-A0A932EJ72-F1
#
_entry.id   AF-A0A932EJ72-F1
#
_cell.length_a   1.000
_cell.length_b   1.000
_cell.length_c   1.000
_cell.angle_alpha   90.00
_cell.angle_beta   90.00
_cell.angle_gamma   90.00
#
_symmetry.space_group_name_H-M   'P 1'
#
loop_
_entity.id
_entity.type
_entity.pdbx_description
1 polymer ?
#
loop_
_entity_poly.entity_id
_entity_poly.type
_entity_poly.pdbx_seq_one_letter_code
_entity_poly.pdbx_strand_id
1 'polypeptide(L)' 'MTQWPYAHACGFRLYLYLAAVAAVLVAGGWGSLSSWKLRMGVAHVTSLMVIFWGLVLAAQQVLPRIGYAAVAASWRCL' A
#
# COMPACT_ATOMS: atom_id res chain seq x y z
N MET A 1 15.69 -9.69 -0.11
CA MET A 1 15.06 -9.40 -1.41
C MET A 1 13.59 -9.03 -1.17
N THR A 2 13.31 -7.80 -0.75
CA THR A 2 11.94 -7.33 -0.44
C THR A 2 11.48 -6.24 -1.42
N GLN A 3 12.26 -6.02 -2.48
CA GLN A 3 12.07 -4.94 -3.43
C GLN A 3 11.25 -5.46 -4.60
N TRP A 4 10.14 -4.80 -4.91
CA TRP A 4 9.31 -5.12 -6.05
C TRP A 4 10.17 -5.07 -7.33
N PRO A 5 10.35 -6.18 -8.06
CA PRO A 5 11.36 -6.27 -9.13
C PRO A 5 10.98 -5.48 -10.39
N TYR A 6 9.73 -5.02 -10.49
CA TYR A 6 9.23 -4.30 -11.65
C TYR A 6 9.31 -2.78 -11.46
N ALA A 7 9.82 -2.08 -12.47
CA ALA A 7 9.86 -0.63 -12.48
C ALA A 7 8.44 -0.03 -12.43
N HIS A 8 8.17 0.82 -11.44
CA HIS A 8 6.87 1.43 -11.18
C HIS A 8 6.98 2.95 -10.93
N ALA A 9 7.98 3.60 -11.52
CA ALA A 9 8.28 5.02 -11.29
C ALA A 9 7.17 5.98 -11.79
N CYS A 10 6.51 5.67 -12.92
CA CYS A 10 5.46 6.52 -13.49
C CYS A 10 4.53 5.73 -14.43
N GLY A 11 3.40 6.33 -14.80
CA GLY A 11 2.50 5.81 -15.84
C GLY A 11 1.73 4.55 -15.44
N PHE A 12 1.43 3.69 -16.42
CA PHE A 12 0.57 2.51 -16.24
C PHE A 12 1.06 1.55 -15.15
N ARG A 13 2.37 1.30 -15.08
CA ARG A 13 2.97 0.40 -14.08
C ARG A 13 2.81 0.94 -12.66
N LEU A 14 2.84 2.27 -12.49
CA LEU A 14 2.56 2.90 -11.19
C LEU A 14 1.10 2.67 -10.78
N TYR A 15 0.15 2.81 -11.70
CA TYR A 15 -1.27 2.55 -11.40
C TYR A 15 -1.52 1.09 -11.02
N LEU A 16 -0.89 0.12 -11.72
CA LEU A 16 -0.96 -1.29 -11.33
C LEU A 16 -0.37 -1.54 -9.95
N TYR A 17 0.77 -0.92 -9.64
CA TYR A 17 1.37 -1.00 -8.32
C TYR A 17 0.43 -0.45 -7.23
N LEU A 18 -0.15 0.74 -7.46
CA LEU A 18 -1.11 1.34 -6.53
C LEU A 18 -2.40 0.51 -6.39
N ALA A 19 -2.87 -0.13 -7.46
CA ALA A 19 -4.00 -1.04 -7.42
C ALA A 19 -3.69 -2.29 -6.57
N ALA A 20 -2.49 -2.85 -6.69
CA ALA A 20 -2.04 -3.93 -5.83
C ALA A 20 -1.97 -3.50 -4.36
N VAL A 21 -1.43 -2.30 -4.07
CA VAL A 21 -1.42 -1.73 -2.72
C VAL A 21 -2.85 -1.53 -2.17
N ALA A 22 -3.77 -1.04 -3.00
CA ALA A 22 -5.17 -0.91 -2.62
C ALA A 22 -5.80 -2.28 -2.27
N ALA A 23 -5.52 -3.32 -3.06
CA ALA A 23 -5.97 -4.68 -2.76
C ALA A 23 -5.42 -5.20 -1.42
N VAL A 24 -4.15 -4.90 -1.09
CA VAL A 24 -3.56 -5.23 0.21
C VAL A 24 -4.30 -4.54 1.36
N LEU A 25 -4.63 -3.26 1.22
CA LEU A 25 -5.39 -2.51 2.23
C LEU A 25 -6.80 -3.07 2.41
N VAL A 26 -7.49 -3.42 1.31
CA VAL A 26 -8.82 -4.04 1.36
C VAL A 26 -8.77 -5.40 2.04
N ALA A 27 -7.81 -6.25 1.68
CA ALA A 27 -7.63 -7.56 2.29
C ALA A 27 -7.27 -7.46 3.79
N GLY A 28 -6.37 -6.54 4.16
CA GLY A 28 -6.04 -6.26 5.55
C GLY A 28 -7.24 -5.73 6.35
N GLY A 29 -8.02 -4.83 5.77
CA GLY A 29 -9.27 -4.33 6.36
C GLY A 29 -10.29 -5.43 6.60
N TRP A 30 -10.50 -6.29 5.61
CA TRP A 30 -11.39 -7.45 5.73
C TRP A 30 -10.89 -8.44 6.80
N GLY A 31 -9.59 -8.72 6.83
CA GLY A 31 -8.95 -9.58 7.82
C GLY A 31 -9.09 -9.02 9.23
N SER A 32 -8.90 -7.70 9.40
CA SER A 32 -9.08 -6.99 10.67
C SER A 32 -10.52 -7.10 11.18
N LEU A 33 -11.51 -6.85 10.32
CA LEU A 33 -12.94 -6.97 10.66
C LEU A 33 -13.34 -8.42 10.99
N SER A 34 -12.87 -9.39 10.20
CA SER A 34 -13.22 -10.80 10.37
C SER A 34 -12.58 -11.41 11.62
N SER A 35 -11.30 -11.12 11.87
CA SER A 35 -10.57 -11.57 13.06
C SER A 35 -11.13 -10.97 14.34
N TRP A 36 -11.59 -9.72 14.31
CA TRP A 36 -12.24 -9.07 15.44
C TRP A 36 -13.54 -9.78 15.83
N LYS A 37 -14.38 -10.12 14.84
CA LYS A 37 -15.64 -10.87 15.06
C LYS A 37 -15.38 -12.25 15.67
N LEU A 38 -14.34 -12.94 15.22
CA LEU A 38 -13.98 -14.28 15.69
C LEU A 38 -13.09 -14.28 16.95
N ARG A 39 -12.83 -13.10 17.54
CA ARG A 39 -11.95 -12.88 18.70
C ARG A 39 -10.54 -13.49 18.55
N MET A 40 -10.05 -13.56 17.31
CA MET A 40 -8.73 -14.10 16.99
C MET A 40 -7.68 -12.98 17.08
N GLY A 41 -7.15 -12.75 18.29
CA GLY A 41 -6.23 -11.63 18.56
C GLY A 41 -4.98 -11.63 17.65
N VAL A 42 -4.35 -12.79 17.43
CA VAL A 42 -3.16 -12.90 16.58
C VAL A 42 -3.47 -12.51 15.14
N ALA A 43 -4.58 -13.02 14.58
CA ALA A 43 -5.01 -12.70 13.22
C ALA A 43 -5.35 -11.22 13.05
N HIS A 44 -5.86 -10.58 14.12
CA HIS A 44 -6.13 -9.15 14.12
C HIS A 44 -4.85 -8.33 14.07
N VAL A 45 -3.86 -8.64 14.93
CA VAL A 45 -2.55 -7.97 14.92
C VAL A 45 -1.85 -8.13 13.58
N THR A 46 -1.87 -9.32 12.98
CA THR A 46 -1.29 -9.53 11.64
C THR A 46 -2.01 -8.70 10.57
N SER A 47 -3.35 -8.59 10.65
CA SER A 47 -4.12 -7.77 9.72
C SER A 47 -3.77 -6.28 9.87
N LEU A 48 -3.62 -5.78 11.09
CA LEU A 48 -3.17 -4.40 11.34
C LEU A 48 -1.76 -4.14 10.83
N MET A 49 -0.83 -5.09 11.01
CA MET A 49 0.52 -5.01 10.44
C MET A 49 0.48 -4.91 8.91
N VAL A 50 -0.37 -5.70 8.26
CA VAL A 50 -0.55 -5.66 6.80
C VAL A 50 -1.12 -4.31 6.35
N ILE A 51 -2.13 -3.77 7.05
CA ILE A 51 -2.69 -2.44 6.76
C ILE A 51 -1.60 -1.37 6.91
N PHE A 52 -0.88 -1.37 8.03
CA PHE A 52 0.17 -0.40 8.29
C PHE A 52 1.25 -0.44 7.21
N TRP A 53 1.68 -1.65 6.82
CA TRP A 53 2.63 -1.83 5.73
C TRP A 53 2.10 -1.31 4.39
N GLY A 54 0.84 -1.62 4.05
CA GLY A 54 0.19 -1.09 2.84
C GLY A 54 0.10 0.44 2.81
N LEU A 55 -0.15 1.07 3.96
CA LEU A 55 -0.17 2.53 4.09
C LEU A 55 1.21 3.14 3.89
N VAL A 56 2.27 2.53 4.43
CA VAL A 56 3.65 2.97 4.20
C VAL A 56 3.98 2.88 2.71
N LEU A 57 3.63 1.79 2.03
CA LEU A 57 3.86 1.63 0.58
C LEU A 57 3.09 2.68 -0.24
N ALA A 58 1.82 2.94 0.11
CA ALA A 58 1.03 3.97 -0.53
C ALA A 58 1.65 5.35 -0.31
N ALA A 59 2.06 5.66 0.92
CA ALA A 59 2.64 6.95 1.28
C ALA A 59 3.92 7.25 0.51
N GLN A 60 4.82 6.27 0.39
CA GLN A 60 6.06 6.41 -0.40
C GLN A 60 5.81 6.83 -1.84
N GLN A 61 4.66 6.47 -2.42
CA GLN A 61 4.32 6.85 -3.78
C GLN A 61 3.38 8.06 -3.88
N VAL A 62 2.44 8.23 -2.97
CA VAL A 62 1.48 9.31 -3.07
C VAL A 62 2.09 10.64 -2.58
N LEU A 63 2.81 10.65 -1.45
CA LEU A 63 3.35 11.90 -0.86
C LEU A 63 4.25 12.71 -1.82
N PRO A 64 5.20 12.09 -2.56
CA PRO A 64 6.02 12.80 -3.55
C PRO A 64 5.23 13.39 -4.71
N ARG A 65 4.01 12.91 -4.95
CA ARG A 65 3.21 13.26 -6.12
C ARG A 65 2.08 14.26 -5.82
N ILE A 66 1.78 14.48 -4.54
CA ILE A 66 0.81 15.49 -4.06
C ILE A 66 1.50 16.74 -3.48
N GLY A 67 2.83 16.82 -3.56
CA GLY A 67 3.60 17.98 -3.10
C GLY A 67 3.97 17.98 -1.61
N TYR A 68 3.82 16.84 -0.92
CA TYR A 68 4.18 16.72 0.50
C TYR A 68 5.65 16.32 0.74
N ALA A 69 6.34 15.72 -0.25
CA ALA A 69 7.75 15.36 -0.12
C ALA A 69 8.68 16.40 -0.75
N ALA A 70 9.91 16.48 -0.23
CA ALA A 70 10.94 17.39 -0.74
C ALA A 70 11.35 17.10 -2.20
N VAL A 71 11.25 15.84 -2.63
CA VAL A 71 11.48 15.43 -4.03
C VAL A 71 10.13 15.14 -4.67
N ALA A 72 9.78 15.91 -5.70
CA ALA A 72 8.56 15.72 -6.45
C ALA A 72 8.71 14.55 -7.45
N ALA A 73 7.68 13.70 -7.54
CA ALA A 73 7.59 12.66 -8.54
C ALA A 73 6.38 12.91 -9.46
N SER A 74 6.46 12.44 -10.71
CA SER A 74 5.38 12.57 -11.68
C SER A 74 4.42 11.38 -11.64
N TRP A 75 3.16 11.63 -11.99
CA TRP A 75 2.17 10.57 -12.25
C TRP A 75 2.35 9.94 -13.63
N ARG A 76 2.76 10.74 -14.61
CA ARG A 76 2.92 10.37 -16.02
C ARG A 76 4.41 10.36 -16.37
N CYS A 77 4.82 9.42 -17.22
CA CYS A 77 6.13 9.47 -17.86
C CYS A 77 6.01 10.42 -19.05
N LEU A 78 6.25 11.71 -18.82
CA LEU A 78 6.38 12.73 -19.86
C LEU A 78 7.85 13.09 -20.01
#